data_AF-A0A4Y2RR53-F1
#
_entry.id   AF-A0A4Y2RR53-F1
#
_cell.length_a   1.000
_cell.length_b   1.000
_cell.length_c   1.000
_cell.angle_alpha   90.00
_cell.angle_beta   90.00
_cell.angle_gamma   90.00
#
_symmetry.space_group_name_H-M   'P 1'
#
loop_
_entity.id
_entity.type
_entity.pdbx_description
1 polymer ?
#
loop_
_entity_poly.entity_id
_entity_poly.type
_entity_poly.pdbx_seq_one_letter_code
_entity_poly.pdbx_strand_id
1 'polypeptide(L)'
;MSEPTFYRRLKKNLTVRIRCGDCTEAMTLDDFYKEHAPNRHGLDKRSECVFCFGGYDWKRGEKHRRSNWTHMIECLKSFVKRNCIRETPAETPPELPICG
;
A
#
# COMPACT_ATOMS: atom_id res chain seq x y z
N MET A 1 12.79 -1.33 13.34
CA MET A 1 13.32 -1.81 12.05
C MET A 1 14.13 -0.68 11.41
N SER A 2 14.70 -0.88 10.21
CA SER A 2 15.61 0.09 9.56
C SER A 2 15.17 0.44 8.14
N GLU A 3 15.71 1.52 7.60
CA GLU A 3 15.52 1.98 6.22
C GLU A 3 15.80 0.90 5.15
N PRO A 4 16.94 0.18 5.18
CA PRO A 4 17.18 -0.88 4.21
C PRO A 4 16.14 -2.00 4.27
N THR A 5 15.62 -2.30 5.47
CA THR A 5 14.57 -3.30 5.66
C THR A 5 13.27 -2.85 5.01
N PHE A 6 12.94 -1.55 5.12
CA PHE A 6 11.78 -0.97 4.47
C PHE A 6 11.90 -1.10 2.95
N TYR A 7 12.97 -0.60 2.33
CA TYR A 7 13.11 -0.66 0.87
C TYR A 7 13.18 -2.08 0.32
N ARG A 8 13.79 -3.02 1.06
CA ARG A 8 13.76 -4.44 0.69
C ARG A 8 12.33 -4.98 0.64
N ARG A 9 11.46 -4.60 1.58
CA ARG A 9 10.05 -5.02 1.61
C ARG A 9 9.23 -4.31 0.55
N LEU A 10 9.45 -3.01 0.36
CA LEU A 10 8.79 -2.24 -0.69
C LEU A 10 9.08 -2.85 -2.06
N LYS A 11 10.36 -3.12 -2.36
CA LYS A 11 10.80 -3.74 -3.63
C LYS A 11 10.09 -5.06 -3.94
N LYS A 12 9.80 -5.88 -2.92
CA LYS A 12 9.08 -7.16 -3.08
C LYS A 12 7.61 -7.01 -3.46
N ASN A 13 7.01 -5.83 -3.25
CA ASN A 13 5.58 -5.60 -3.47
C ASN A 13 5.30 -4.61 -4.60
N LEU A 14 6.32 -4.08 -5.29
CA LEU A 14 6.14 -3.02 -6.31
C LEU A 14 5.16 -3.41 -7.42
N THR A 15 5.15 -4.68 -7.83
CA THR A 15 4.27 -5.19 -8.89
C THR A 15 2.88 -5.56 -8.40
N VAL A 16 2.61 -5.51 -7.09
CA VAL A 16 1.30 -5.85 -6.54
C VAL A 16 0.30 -4.80 -6.99
N ARG A 17 -0.79 -5.26 -7.63
CA ARG A 17 -1.93 -4.42 -7.97
C ARG A 17 -2.76 -4.13 -6.72
N ILE A 18 -3.08 -2.86 -6.50
CA ILE A 18 -3.85 -2.38 -5.36
C ILE A 18 -4.96 -1.43 -5.84
N ARG A 19 -6.01 -1.28 -5.04
CA ARG A 19 -6.89 -0.10 -5.10
C ARG A 19 -6.40 0.92 -4.07
N CYS A 20 -6.38 2.20 -4.43
CA CYS A 20 -6.06 3.25 -3.48
C CYS A 20 -7.06 3.20 -2.31
N GLY A 21 -6.56 3.24 -1.08
CA GLY A 21 -7.42 3.17 0.12
C GLY A 21 -8.34 4.38 0.32
N ASP A 22 -8.07 5.50 -0.36
CA ASP A 22 -8.85 6.74 -0.26
C ASP A 22 -9.76 6.94 -1.47
N CYS A 23 -9.21 6.96 -2.68
CA CYS A 23 -9.98 7.24 -3.90
C CYS A 23 -10.35 5.99 -4.73
N THR A 24 -9.99 4.78 -4.28
CA THR A 24 -10.30 3.48 -4.92
C THR A 24 -9.68 3.22 -6.30
N GLU A 25 -8.93 4.17 -6.87
CA GLU A 25 -8.23 4.03 -8.15
C GLU A 25 -7.29 2.81 -8.14
N ALA A 26 -7.33 2.00 -9.20
CA ALA A 26 -6.52 0.78 -9.31
C ALA A 26 -5.17 1.06 -9.98
N MET A 27 -4.09 0.62 -9.37
CA MET A 27 -2.71 0.85 -9.84
C MET A 27 -1.73 -0.18 -9.27
N THR A 28 -0.47 -0.13 -9.67
CA THR A 28 0.59 -0.90 -8.97
C THR A 28 1.00 -0.20 -7.68
N LEU A 29 1.55 -0.95 -6.73
CA LEU A 29 2.09 -0.34 -5.52
C LEU A 29 3.25 0.62 -5.82
N ASP A 30 4.01 0.38 -6.89
CA ASP A 30 5.06 1.30 -7.35
C ASP A 30 4.47 2.65 -7.76
N ASP A 31 3.43 2.64 -8.62
CA ASP A 31 2.74 3.86 -9.06
C ASP A 31 2.09 4.57 -7.89
N PHE A 32 1.46 3.82 -6.98
CA PHE A 32 0.92 4.34 -5.74
C PHE A 32 1.98 5.12 -4.97
N TYR A 33 3.11 4.48 -4.70
CA TYR A 33 4.15 5.03 -3.86
C TYR A 33 4.89 6.16 -4.54
N LYS A 34 5.15 6.10 -5.85
CA LYS A 34 5.97 7.09 -6.57
C LYS A 34 5.19 8.32 -6.98
N GLU A 35 4.02 8.14 -7.56
CA GLU A 35 3.31 9.18 -8.30
C GLU A 35 1.95 9.49 -7.70
N HIS A 36 1.10 8.48 -7.50
CA HIS A 36 -0.30 8.72 -7.14
C HIS A 36 -0.43 9.34 -5.73
N ALA A 37 0.22 8.78 -4.70
CA ALA A 37 0.12 9.33 -3.35
C ALA A 37 0.61 10.81 -3.27
N PRO A 38 1.78 11.18 -3.81
CA PRO A 38 2.20 12.59 -3.81
C PRO A 38 1.32 13.50 -4.67
N ASN A 39 0.95 13.07 -5.88
CA ASN A 39 0.31 13.96 -6.85
C ASN A 39 -1.20 14.11 -6.64
N ARG A 40 -1.87 13.05 -6.17
CA ARG A 40 -3.32 13.05 -5.93
C ARG A 40 -3.69 13.40 -4.50
N HIS A 41 -2.86 12.99 -3.54
CA HIS A 41 -3.14 13.15 -2.11
C HIS A 41 -2.20 14.14 -1.41
N GLY A 42 -1.25 14.75 -2.13
CA GLY A 42 -0.33 15.74 -1.56
C GLY A 42 0.66 15.18 -0.54
N LEU A 43 0.83 13.84 -0.47
CA LEU A 43 1.57 13.20 0.62
C LEU A 43 3.10 13.33 0.43
N ASP A 44 3.77 13.97 1.39
CA ASP A 44 5.23 14.09 1.43
C ASP A 44 5.90 12.90 2.15
N LYS A 45 6.51 12.02 1.36
CA LYS A 45 7.30 10.87 1.82
C LYS A 45 8.44 11.24 2.79
N ARG A 46 8.80 12.51 2.94
CA ARG A 46 9.89 12.99 3.82
C ARG A 46 9.45 13.26 5.24
N SER A 47 8.17 13.57 5.47
CA SER A 47 7.63 13.96 6.78
C SER A 47 6.38 13.18 7.20
N GLU A 48 5.83 12.32 6.35
CA GLU A 48 4.62 11.57 6.69
C GLU A 48 4.57 10.18 6.05
N CYS A 49 3.74 9.32 6.66
CA CYS A 49 3.51 7.97 6.18
C CYS A 49 2.44 7.95 5.08
N VAL A 50 2.87 7.62 3.86
CA VAL A 50 1.97 7.52 2.70
C VAL A 50 0.96 6.37 2.79
N PHE A 51 1.25 5.33 3.57
CA PHE A 51 0.41 4.12 3.65
C PHE A 51 -0.75 4.23 4.66
N CYS A 52 -0.72 5.26 5.51
CA CYS A 52 -1.84 5.63 6.38
C CYS A 52 -2.35 7.05 6.06
N PHE A 53 -2.07 7.53 4.84
CA PHE A 53 -2.54 8.82 4.32
C PHE A 53 -2.27 10.00 5.27
N GLY A 54 -1.04 10.09 5.79
CA GLY A 54 -0.65 11.18 6.68
C GLY A 54 -1.13 11.04 8.12
N GLY A 55 -1.86 9.96 8.47
CA GLY A 55 -2.28 9.68 9.86
C GLY A 55 -1.12 9.43 10.84
N TYR A 56 0.11 9.36 10.35
CA TYR A 56 1.33 9.37 11.14
C TYR A 56 2.39 10.24 10.45
N ASP A 57 2.82 11.29 11.14
CA ASP A 57 3.81 12.25 10.67
C ASP A 57 5.06 12.26 11.56
N TRP A 58 6.09 12.97 11.11
CA TRP A 58 7.31 13.21 11.86
C TRP A 58 7.95 14.52 11.41
N LYS A 59 8.76 15.12 12.30
CA LYS A 59 9.51 16.33 11.95
C LYS A 59 10.47 16.05 10.81
N ARG A 60 10.69 17.04 9.96
CA ARG A 60 11.64 16.95 8.84
C ARG A 60 13.02 16.48 9.33
N GLY A 61 13.55 15.44 8.71
CA GLY A 61 14.83 14.82 9.09
C GLY A 61 14.72 13.69 10.13
N GLU A 62 13.59 13.56 10.82
CA GLU A 62 13.38 12.48 11.79
C GLU A 62 12.96 11.15 11.15
N LYS A 63 12.78 11.11 9.82
CA LYS A 63 12.44 9.89 9.08
C LYS A 63 13.36 8.71 9.43
N HIS A 64 14.63 8.98 9.68
CA HIS A 64 15.64 7.97 9.99
C HIS A 64 15.48 7.34 11.40
N ARG A 65 14.60 7.86 12.25
CA ARG A 65 14.31 7.25 13.55
C ARG A 65 13.75 5.85 13.39
N ARG A 66 14.21 4.94 14.25
CA ARG A 66 13.81 3.53 14.24
C ARG A 66 12.30 3.34 14.33
N SER A 67 11.60 4.15 15.12
CA SER A 67 10.14 4.12 15.29
C SER A 67 9.42 4.38 13.97
N ASN A 68 9.83 5.42 13.23
CA ASN A 68 9.23 5.82 11.96
C ASN A 68 9.40 4.73 10.89
N TRP A 69 10.57 4.09 10.83
CA TRP A 69 10.77 2.94 9.95
C TRP A 69 9.98 1.71 10.36
N THR A 70 9.82 1.44 11.66
CA THR A 70 8.95 0.36 12.13
C THR A 70 7.51 0.60 11.68
N HIS A 71 6.99 1.81 11.91
CA HIS A 71 5.65 2.20 11.48
C HIS A 71 5.46 2.04 9.97
N MET A 72 6.36 2.61 9.15
CA MET A 72 6.30 2.51 7.69
C MET A 72 6.24 1.06 7.18
N ILE A 73 6.97 0.14 7.81
CA ILE A 73 6.95 -1.27 7.42
C ILE A 73 5.64 -1.97 7.81
N GLU A 74 5.12 -1.68 9.00
CA GLU A 74 3.84 -2.24 9.46
C GLU A 74 2.66 -1.72 8.64
N CYS A 75 2.68 -0.43 8.31
CA CYS A 75 1.70 0.20 7.43
C CYS A 75 1.81 -0.34 6.01
N LEU A 76 3.00 -0.49 5.43
CA LEU A 76 3.18 -1.13 4.12
C LEU A 76 2.54 -2.53 4.08
N LYS A 77 2.83 -3.38 5.06
CA LYS A 77 2.26 -4.74 5.14
C LYS A 77 0.74 -4.71 5.21
N SER A 78 0.20 -3.87 6.09
CA SER A 78 -1.24 -3.76 6.32
C SER A 78 -1.97 -3.19 5.11
N PHE A 79 -1.39 -2.16 4.49
CA PHE A 79 -1.91 -1.52 3.29
C PHE A 79 -2.02 -2.51 2.15
N VAL A 80 -0.93 -3.22 1.82
CA VAL A 80 -0.95 -4.24 0.76
C VAL A 80 -1.98 -5.33 1.07
N LYS A 81 -2.06 -5.82 2.32
CA LYS A 81 -3.02 -6.85 2.71
C LYS A 81 -4.48 -6.40 2.53
N ARG A 82 -4.80 -5.14 2.82
CA ARG A 82 -6.16 -4.59 2.76
C ARG A 82 -6.58 -4.19 1.35
N ASN A 83 -5.63 -3.68 0.58
CA ASN A 83 -5.90 -2.99 -0.67
C ASN A 83 -5.50 -3.78 -1.91
N CYS A 84 -4.88 -4.96 -1.77
CA CYS A 84 -4.54 -5.77 -2.93
C CYS A 84 -5.80 -6.18 -3.70
N ILE A 85 -5.73 -6.03 -5.02
CA ILE A 85 -6.73 -6.59 -5.92
C ILE A 85 -6.40 -8.06 -6.02
N ARG A 86 -7.21 -8.90 -5.38
CA ARG A 86 -7.12 -10.35 -5.58
C ARG A 86 -7.61 -10.62 -6.99
N GLU A 87 -6.74 -11.11 -7.85
CA GLU A 87 -7.17 -11.83 -9.04
C GLU A 87 -7.64 -13.20 -8.55
N THR A 88 -8.88 -13.27 -8.06
CA THR A 88 -9.58 -14.55 -7.98
C THR A 88 -9.62 -15.10 -9.41
N PRO A 89 -9.07 -16.30 -9.68
CA PRO A 89 -9.57 -17.07 -10.82
C PRO A 89 -11.07 -17.15 -10.61
N ALA A 90 -11.85 -16.74 -11.60
CA ALA A 90 -13.31 -16.73 -11.51
C ALA A 90 -13.78 -18.03 -10.84
N GLU A 91 -14.36 -17.95 -9.65
CA GLU A 91 -15.13 -19.07 -9.13
C GLU A 91 -16.29 -19.23 -10.11
N THR A 92 -16.22 -20.29 -10.92
CA THR A 92 -17.31 -20.72 -11.77
C THR A 92 -18.58 -20.75 -10.91
N PRO A 93 -19.66 -20.06 -11.28
CA PRO A 93 -20.91 -20.14 -10.53
C PRO A 93 -21.31 -21.62 -10.43
N PRO A 94 -21.77 -22.12 -9.28
CA PRO A 94 -22.32 -23.47 -9.21
C PRO A 94 -23.51 -23.53 -10.17
N GLU A 95 -23.41 -24.38 -11.19
CA GLU A 95 -24.52 -24.73 -12.07
C GLU A 95 -25.66 -25.23 -11.18
N LEU A 96 -26.72 -24.41 -11.05
CA LEU A 96 -27.94 -24.83 -10.41
C LEU A 96 -28.54 -25.96 -11.26
N PRO A 97 -28.84 -27.14 -10.69
CA PRO A 97 -29.51 -28.18 -11.45
C PRO A 97 -30.91 -27.68 -11.81
N ILE A 98 -31.19 -27.61 -13.10
CA ILE A 98 -32.53 -27.44 -13.64
C ILE A 98 -33.31 -28.70 -13.25
N CYS A 99 -34.17 -28.59 -12.24
CA CYS A 99 -35.22 -29.59 -12.02
C CYS A 99 -36.35 -29.33 -13.02
N GLY A 100 -36.67 -30.37 -13.79
CA GLY A 100 -37.73 -30.39 -14.80
C GLY A 100 -39.12 -30.56 -14.24
#